data_AF-A0A6N0HQ86-F1
#
_entry.id   AF-A0A6N0HQ86-F1
#
_cell.length_a   1.000
_cell.length_b   1.000
_cell.length_c   1.000
_cell.angle_alpha   90.00
_cell.angle_beta   90.00
_cell.angle_gamma   90.00
#
_symmetry.space_group_name_H-M   'P 1'
#
loop_
_entity.id
_entity.type
_entity.pdbx_description
1 polymer ?
#
loop_
_entity_poly.entity_id
_entity_poly.type
_entity_poly.pdbx_seq_one_letter_code
_entity_poly.pdbx_strand_id
1 'polypeptide(L)' 'MYSQEMLGVAMSVEQVEFNPLTLELKIKNLHLPDDGGKTLLSLGELYLNIGVKRYSPCLQYCT' A
#
# COMPACT_ATOMS: atom_id res chain seq x y z
N MET A 1 -3.75 31.41 -0.30
CA MET A 1 -2.47 31.11 -0.97
C MET A 1 -1.91 29.87 -0.28
N TYR A 2 -1.65 28.81 -1.06
CA TYR A 2 -1.51 27.42 -0.62
C TYR A 2 -0.37 27.17 0.37
N SER A 3 -0.58 26.24 1.30
CA SER A 3 0.44 25.26 1.66
C SER A 3 -0.26 24.00 2.15
N GLN A 4 -0.19 22.95 1.34
CA GLN A 4 -0.60 21.60 1.70
C GLN A 4 0.09 21.22 3.01
N GLU A 5 -0.67 21.05 4.08
CA GLU A 5 -0.20 20.34 5.27
C GLU A 5 0.11 18.92 4.81
N MET A 6 1.38 18.67 4.47
CA MET A 6 1.94 17.34 4.25
C MET A 6 1.95 16.60 5.60
N LEU A 7 0.78 16.18 6.08
CA LEU A 7 0.64 15.19 7.16
C LEU A 7 0.80 13.76 6.62
N GLY A 8 1.68 13.59 5.64
CA GLY A 8 2.09 12.29 5.16
C GLY A 8 3.54 12.13 5.52
N VAL A 9 3.83 11.49 6.66
CA VAL A 9 5.19 11.09 6.99
C VAL A 9 5.78 10.36 5.77
N ALA A 10 6.89 10.87 5.25
CA ALA A 10 7.48 10.37 4.03
C ALA A 10 8.01 8.96 4.28
N MET A 11 7.32 7.94 3.76
CA MET A 11 7.86 6.58 3.73
C MET A 11 8.96 6.49 2.70
N SER A 12 9.99 5.68 2.96
CA SER A 12 10.97 5.31 1.95
C SER A 12 10.88 3.82 1.65
N VAL A 13 11.09 3.52 0.37
CA VAL A 13 11.08 2.16 -0.18
C VAL A 13 12.25 2.08 -1.15
N GLU A 14 13.04 1.03 -1.06
CA GLU A 14 14.16 0.81 -1.98
C GLU A 14 13.70 0.13 -3.27
N GLN A 15 12.88 -0.91 -3.16
CA GLN A 15 12.48 -1.71 -4.32
C GLN A 15 11.03 -2.15 -4.22
N VAL A 16 10.33 -2.11 -5.35
CA VAL A 16 8.98 -2.65 -5.52
C VAL A 16 8.97 -3.60 -6.71
N GLU A 17 8.48 -4.81 -6.50
CA GLU A 17 8.31 -5.85 -7.52
C GLU A 17 6.81 -6.23 -7.59
N PHE A 18 6.22 -6.17 -8.77
CA PHE A 18 4.82 -6.57 -8.99
C PHE A 18 4.76 -7.76 -9.94
N ASN A 19 4.10 -8.83 -9.52
CA ASN A 19 3.78 -9.98 -10.35
C ASN A 19 2.31 -9.90 -10.80
N PRO A 20 2.03 -9.57 -12.08
CA PRO A 20 0.67 -9.44 -12.58
C PRO A 20 -0.06 -10.79 -12.73
N LEU A 21 0.67 -11.91 -12.81
CA LEU A 21 0.06 -13.24 -12.95
C LEU A 21 -0.54 -13.72 -11.63
N THR A 22 0.16 -13.47 -10.52
CA THR A 22 -0.28 -13.88 -9.18
C THR A 22 -0.94 -12.75 -8.40
N LEU A 23 -0.93 -11.53 -8.94
CA LEU A 23 -1.38 -10.30 -8.26
C LEU A 23 -0.65 -10.05 -6.94
N GLU A 24 0.63 -10.41 -6.90
CA GLU A 24 1.49 -10.24 -5.75
C GLU A 24 2.34 -8.98 -5.89
N LEU A 25 2.40 -8.20 -4.82
CA LEU A 25 3.26 -7.03 -4.68
C LEU A 25 4.27 -7.30 -3.58
N LYS A 26 5.56 -7.25 -3.93
CA LYS A 26 6.67 -7.37 -2.99
C LYS A 26 7.36 -6.02 -2.85
N ILE A 27 7.51 -5.56 -1.61
CA ILE A 27 8.18 -4.31 -1.27
C ILE A 27 9.41 -4.68 -0.43
N LYS A 28 10.60 -4.22 -0.83
CA LYS A 28 11.84 -4.45 -0.08
C LYS A 28 12.32 -3.15 0.57
N ASN A 29 12.84 -3.30 1.79
CA ASN A 29 13.40 -2.22 2.62
C ASN A 29 12.42 -1.04 2.75
N LEU A 30 11.26 -1.35 3.35
CA LEU A 30 10.25 -0.35 3.70
C LEU A 30 10.64 0.30 5.03
N HIS A 31 10.83 1.61 5.02
CA HIS A 31 11.01 2.41 6.23
C HIS A 31 9.87 3.41 6.37
N LEU A 32 9.19 3.32 7.51
CA LEU A 32 8.13 4.22 7.93
C LEU A 32 8.61 4.96 9.17
N PRO A 33 8.87 6.27 9.06
CA PRO A 33 9.11 7.10 10.22
C PRO A 33 7.83 7.36 11.03
N ASP A 34 7.97 7.84 12.26
CA ASP A 34 6.94 8.55 13.02
C ASP A 34 6.97 10.06 12.69
N ASP A 35 6.04 10.84 13.27
CA ASP A 35 5.98 12.29 13.09
C ASP A 35 7.23 13.03 13.59
N GLY A 36 8.08 12.36 14.38
CA GLY A 36 9.37 12.86 14.86
C GLY A 36 10.57 12.43 14.00
N GLY A 37 10.34 11.75 12.87
CA GLY A 37 11.37 11.24 11.98
C GLY A 37 12.12 10.02 12.51
N LYS A 38 11.69 9.42 13.63
CA LYS A 38 12.25 8.16 14.14
C LYS A 38 11.60 6.99 13.43
N THR A 39 12.32 5.88 13.30
CA THR A 39 11.75 4.67 12.69
C THR A 39 10.59 4.13 13.52
N LEU A 40 9.37 4.21 12.98
CA LEU A 40 8.18 3.57 13.52
C LEU A 40 8.12 2.10 13.12
N LEU A 41 8.37 1.82 11.83
CA LEU A 41 8.37 0.48 11.28
C LEU A 41 9.47 0.35 10.22
N SER A 42 10.23 -0.75 10.28
CA SER A 42 11.24 -1.10 9.30
C SER A 42 11.08 -2.56 8.91
N LEU A 43 10.71 -2.81 7.67
CA LEU A 43 10.53 -4.16 7.13
C LEU A 43 11.54 -4.41 6.02
N GLY A 44 12.30 -5.51 6.13
CA GLY A 44 13.17 -5.96 5.04
C GLY A 44 12.37 -6.39 3.81
N GLU A 45 11.25 -7.09 4.02
CA GLU A 45 10.33 -7.48 2.95
C GLU A 45 8.87 -7.43 3.43
N LEU A 46 7.99 -6.90 2.58
CA LEU A 46 6.53 -6.92 2.74
C LEU A 46 5.90 -7.54 1.49
N TYR A 47 5.06 -8.55 1.70
CA TYR A 47 4.35 -9.28 0.65
C TYR A 47 2.86 -9.00 0.76
N LEU A 48 2.27 -8.49 -0.32
CA LEU A 48 0.85 -8.17 -0.42
C LEU A 48 0.24 -9.01 -1.55
N ASN A 49 -0.71 -9.87 -1.22
CA ASN A 49 -1.52 -10.56 -2.21
C ASN A 49 -2.81 -9.75 -2.42
N ILE A 50 -2.95 -9.15 -3.61
CA ILE A 50 -4.11 -8.34 -3.94
C ILE A 50 -5.22 -9.28 -4.42
N GLY A 51 -5.92 -9.89 -3.47
CA GLY A 51 -7.11 -10.68 -3.76
C GLY A 51 -8.20 -9.81 -4.39
N VAL A 52 -8.62 -10.16 -5.62
CA VAL A 52 -9.73 -9.46 -6.28
C VAL A 52 -11.04 -9.89 -5.61
N LYS A 53 -11.57 -9.06 -4.71
CA LYS A 53 -12.97 -9.21 -4.29
C LYS A 53 -13.85 -8.84 -5.48
N ARG A 54 -14.43 -9.86 -6.13
CA ARG A 54 -15.50 -9.65 -7.10
C ARG A 54 -16.71 -9.12 -6.35
N TYR A 55 -16.96 -7.82 -6.46
CA TYR A 55 -18.29 -7.30 -6.17
C TYR A 55 -19.21 -7.80 -7.27
N SER A 56 -20.02 -8.81 -6.96
CA SER A 56 -21.22 -9.10 -7.76
C SER A 56 -22.23 -8.01 -7.39
N PRO A 57 -22.51 -7.02 -8.24
CA PRO A 57 -23.71 -6.22 -8.04
C PRO A 57 -24.86 -7.23 -8.15
N CYS A 58 -25.60 -7.44 -7.06
CA CYS A 58 -26.84 -8.19 -7.14
C CYS A 58 -27.62 -7.65 -8.34
N LEU A 59 -27.98 -8.54 -9.28
CA LEU A 59 -28.94 -8.28 -10.34
C LEU A 59 -30.14 -7.61 -9.70
N GLN A 60 -30.23 -6.29 -9.86
CA GLN A 60 -31.28 -5.46 -9.29
C GLN A 60 -32.53 -5.58 -10.16
N TYR A 61 -32.88 -6.80 -10.58
CA TYR A 61 -34.13 -7.19 -11.25
C TYR A 61 -34.37 -8.70 -11.03
N CYS A 62 -34.28 -9.15 -9.78
CA CYS A 62 -34.97 -10.38 -9.36
C CYS A 62 -36.31 -9.96 -8.73
N THR A 63 -37.27 -9.56 -9.57
CA THR A 63 -38.73 -9.72 -9.48
C THR A 63 -39.42 -8.84 -10.51
#